data_AF-A0A8J5K8C5-F1
#
_entry.id   AF-A0A8J5K8C5-F1
#
_cell.length_a   1.000
_cell.length_b   1.000
_cell.length_c   1.000
_cell.angle_alpha   90.00
_cell.angle_beta   90.00
_cell.angle_gamma   90.00
#
_symmetry.space_group_name_H-M   'P 1'
#
loop_
_entity.id
_entity.type
_entity.pdbx_description
1 polymer ?
#
loop_
_entity_poly.entity_id
_entity_poly.type
_entity_poly.pdbx_seq_one_letter_code
_entity_poly.pdbx_strand_id
1 'polypeptide(L)'
;MEWTREQTILLIELYHSHRVLWDPTYVNYKNKIKRADAWRNIADALHLEKGEVEKMKNLIAQFRREMKKTKEQKSGDGAQDA
;
A
#
# COMPACT_ATOMS: atom_id res chain seq x y z
N MET A 1 -0.40 -13.96 12.06
CA MET A 1 0.26 -14.64 10.94
C MET A 1 1.64 -14.05 10.73
N GLU A 2 2.65 -14.90 10.48
CA GLU A 2 3.97 -14.46 10.03
C GLU A 2 3.95 -14.37 8.51
N TRP A 3 4.21 -13.16 7.97
CA TRP A 3 4.26 -12.94 6.52
C TRP A 3 5.67 -13.23 6.02
N THR A 4 5.81 -14.14 5.06
CA THR A 4 7.10 -14.36 4.40
C THR A 4 7.43 -13.20 3.47
N ARG A 5 8.72 -13.09 3.11
CA ARG A 5 9.19 -12.10 2.14
C ARG A 5 8.47 -12.25 0.79
N GLU A 6 8.30 -13.47 0.31
CA GLU A 6 7.63 -13.76 -0.95
C GLU A 6 6.15 -13.35 -0.92
N GLN A 7 5.43 -13.69 0.14
CA GLN A 7 4.04 -13.27 0.32
C GLN A 7 3.91 -11.74 0.35
N THR A 8 4.87 -11.06 0.97
CA THR A 8 4.92 -9.60 1.03
C THR A 8 5.15 -9.00 -0.36
N ILE A 9 6.09 -9.55 -1.14
CA ILE A 9 6.37 -9.10 -2.52
C ILE A 9 5.13 -9.30 -3.40
N LEU A 10 4.55 -10.51 -3.36
CA LEU A 10 3.37 -10.84 -4.15
C LEU A 10 2.17 -9.95 -3.78
N LEU A 11 1.98 -9.66 -2.50
CA LEU A 11 0.95 -8.71 -2.04
C LEU A 11 1.15 -7.30 -2.63
N ILE A 12 2.40 -6.83 -2.71
CA ILE A 12 2.72 -5.52 -3.30
C ILE A 12 2.43 -5.52 -4.81
N GLU A 13 2.84 -6.56 -5.53
CA GLU A 13 2.62 -6.68 -6.98
C GLU A 13 1.13 -6.74 -7.32
N LEU A 14 0.38 -7.57 -6.60
CA LEU A 14 -1.06 -7.69 -6.77
C LEU A 14 -1.77 -6.37 -6.45
N TYR A 15 -1.40 -5.71 -5.35
CA TYR A 15 -1.95 -4.39 -5.00
C TYR A 15 -1.67 -3.35 -6.08
N HIS A 16 -0.46 -3.33 -6.63
CA HIS A 16 -0.08 -2.38 -7.67
C HIS A 16 -0.88 -2.60 -8.97
N SER A 17 -1.12 -3.85 -9.36
CA SER A 17 -1.95 -4.19 -10.52
C SER A 17 -3.40 -3.70 -10.38
N HIS A 18 -3.91 -3.62 -9.15
CA HIS A 18 -5.28 -3.16 -8.89
C HIS A 18 -5.34 -1.64 -8.67
N ARG A 19 -5.31 -0.86 -9.78
CA ARG A 19 -5.46 0.61 -9.78
C ARG A 19 -6.62 1.13 -8.92
N VAL A 20 -7.72 0.39 -8.85
CA VAL A 20 -8.90 0.72 -8.02
C VAL A 20 -8.59 0.92 -6.53
N LEU A 21 -7.47 0.38 -6.04
CA LEU A 21 -7.07 0.45 -4.64
C LEU A 21 -6.24 1.69 -4.29
N TRP A 22 -5.45 2.21 -5.24
CA TRP A 22 -4.45 3.25 -4.98
C TRP A 22 -4.56 4.48 -5.87
N ASP A 23 -5.15 4.38 -7.06
CA ASP A 23 -5.21 5.45 -8.05
C ASP A 23 -6.50 6.26 -7.89
N PRO A 24 -6.45 7.50 -7.34
CA PRO A 24 -7.64 8.34 -7.17
C PRO A 24 -8.20 8.86 -8.50
N THR A 25 -7.43 8.80 -9.58
CA THR A 25 -7.85 9.23 -10.93
C THR A 25 -8.63 8.13 -11.66
N TYR A 26 -8.56 6.89 -11.16
CA TYR A 26 -9.28 5.78 -11.75
C TYR A 26 -10.78 5.93 -11.50
N VAL A 27 -11.58 5.82 -12.56
CA VAL A 27 -13.06 6.00 -12.51
C VAL A 27 -13.73 5.13 -11.45
N ASN A 28 -13.22 3.92 -11.23
CA ASN A 28 -13.78 2.99 -10.26
C ASN A 28 -13.19 3.14 -8.85
N TYR A 29 -12.27 4.07 -8.60
CA TYR A 29 -11.61 4.22 -7.29
C TYR A 29 -12.60 4.43 -6.13
N LYS A 30 -13.71 5.13 -6.39
CA LYS A 30 -14.80 5.36 -5.41
C LYS A 30 -15.83 4.22 -5.38
N ASN A 31 -15.74 3.27 -6.30
CA ASN A 31 -16.66 2.14 -6.38
C ASN A 31 -16.31 1.10 -5.29
N LYS A 32 -17.14 1.07 -4.24
CA LYS A 32 -16.95 0.17 -3.09
C LYS A 32 -16.94 -1.31 -3.49
N ILE A 33 -17.73 -1.69 -4.49
CA ILE A 33 -17.84 -3.07 -4.98
C ILE A 33 -16.52 -3.47 -5.63
N LYS A 34 -16.04 -2.69 -6.61
CA LYS A 34 -14.77 -2.98 -7.31
C LYS A 34 -13.57 -2.98 -6.37
N ARG A 35 -13.56 -2.13 -5.33
CA ARG A 35 -12.53 -2.18 -4.28
C ARG A 35 -12.60 -3.47 -3.47
N ALA A 36 -13.80 -3.89 -3.08
CA ALA A 36 -13.99 -5.13 -2.34
C ALA A 36 -13.57 -6.34 -3.18
N ASP A 37 -13.94 -6.36 -4.46
CA ASP A 37 -13.54 -7.41 -5.42
C ASP A 37 -12.02 -7.46 -5.59
N ALA A 38 -11.35 -6.30 -5.71
CA ALA A 38 -9.90 -6.26 -5.81
C ALA A 38 -9.22 -6.83 -4.55
N TRP A 39 -9.69 -6.48 -3.35
CA TRP A 39 -9.17 -7.09 -2.12
C TRP A 39 -9.45 -8.59 -2.04
N ARG A 40 -10.62 -9.03 -2.52
CA ARG A 40 -10.97 -10.44 -2.58
C ARG A 40 -10.04 -11.20 -3.54
N ASN A 41 -9.80 -10.68 -4.74
CA ASN A 41 -8.86 -11.27 -5.69
C ASN A 41 -7.45 -11.39 -5.10
N ILE A 42 -6.98 -10.38 -4.38
CA ILE A 42 -5.67 -10.43 -3.70
C ILE A 42 -5.66 -11.52 -2.62
N ALA A 43 -6.72 -11.61 -1.83
CA ALA A 43 -6.87 -12.61 -0.78
C ALA A 43 -6.90 -14.03 -1.35
N ASP A 44 -7.72 -14.25 -2.40
CA ASP A 44 -7.84 -15.51 -3.11
C ASP A 44 -6.51 -15.93 -3.74
N ALA A 45 -5.77 -15.00 -4.37
CA ALA A 45 -4.46 -15.26 -4.98
C ALA A 45 -3.38 -15.64 -3.95
N LEU A 46 -3.49 -15.15 -2.71
CA LEU A 46 -2.59 -15.50 -1.61
C LEU A 46 -3.09 -16.69 -0.78
N HIS A 47 -4.27 -17.23 -1.11
CA HIS A 47 -5.00 -18.21 -0.29
C HIS A 47 -5.18 -17.76 1.17
N LEU A 48 -5.46 -16.46 1.35
CA LEU A 48 -5.65 -15.81 2.64
C LEU A 48 -7.08 -15.26 2.76
N GLU A 49 -7.48 -14.96 3.99
CA GLU A 49 -8.71 -14.22 4.22
C GLU A 49 -8.54 -12.72 3.96
N LYS A 50 -9.65 -12.05 3.62
CA LYS A 50 -9.68 -10.60 3.40
C LYS A 50 -9.15 -9.80 4.61
N GLY A 51 -9.32 -10.31 5.83
CA GLY A 51 -8.76 -9.69 7.05
C GLY A 51 -7.24 -9.75 7.11
N GLU A 52 -6.62 -10.80 6.57
CA GLU A 52 -5.16 -10.97 6.62
C GLU A 52 -4.46 -10.05 5.60
N VAL A 53 -5.03 -9.89 4.39
CA VAL A 53 -4.49 -8.96 3.37
C VAL A 53 -4.58 -7.49 3.78
N GLU A 54 -5.28 -7.19 4.88
CA GLU A 54 -5.30 -5.87 5.50
C GLU A 54 -3.91 -5.43 6.00
N LYS A 55 -2.97 -6.38 6.16
CA LYS A 55 -1.52 -6.13 6.32
C LYS A 55 -0.97 -5.14 5.28
N MET A 56 -1.52 -5.13 4.06
CA MET A 56 -1.10 -4.20 3.01
C MET A 56 -1.33 -2.73 3.41
N LYS A 57 -2.40 -2.42 4.16
CA LYS A 57 -2.63 -1.06 4.67
C LYS A 57 -1.50 -0.61 5.58
N ASN A 58 -1.00 -1.51 6.43
CA ASN A 58 0.12 -1.22 7.33
C ASN A 58 1.41 -0.99 6.55
N LEU A 59 1.69 -1.80 5.52
CA LEU A 59 2.83 -1.63 4.63
C LEU A 59 2.79 -0.29 3.89
N ILE A 60 1.64 0.08 3.32
CA ILE A 60 1.45 1.38 2.65
C ILE A 60 1.64 2.53 3.64
N ALA A 61 1.08 2.42 4.84
CA ALA A 61 1.22 3.44 5.87
C ALA A 61 2.70 3.60 6.28
N GLN A 62 3.44 2.50 6.43
CA GLN A 62 4.87 2.52 6.70
C GLN A 62 5.65 3.15 5.54
N PHE A 63 5.39 2.72 4.31
CA PHE A 63 6.04 3.28 3.11
C PHE A 63 5.81 4.79 2.97
N ARG A 64 4.57 5.26 3.19
CA ARG A 64 4.24 6.69 3.18
C ARG A 64 4.98 7.46 4.27
N ARG A 65 5.12 6.89 5.47
CA ARG A 65 5.88 7.51 6.56
C ARG A 65 7.37 7.61 6.23
N GLU A 66 7.96 6.54 5.71
CA GLU A 66 9.36 6.53 5.32
C GLU A 66 9.63 7.49 4.15
N MET A 67 8.77 7.50 3.13
CA MET A 67 8.83 8.49 2.04
C MET A 67 8.72 9.94 2.54
N LYS A 68 7.86 10.19 3.52
CA LYS A 68 7.70 11.52 4.12
C LYS A 68 8.99 11.93 4.85
N LYS A 69 9.61 11.05 5.65
CA LYS A 69 10.90 11.32 6.30
C LYS A 69 11.99 11.65 5.28
N THR A 70 12.10 10.89 4.20
CA THR A 70 13.08 11.17 3.13
C THR A 70 12.83 12.51 2.44
N LYS A 71 11.56 12.91 2.29
CA LYS A 71 11.20 14.22 1.71
C LYS A 71 11.43 15.38 2.69
N GLU A 72 11.17 15.18 3.98
CA GLU A 72 11.39 16.16 5.04
C GLU A 72 12.88 16.36 5.34
N GLN A 73 13.70 15.32 5.25
CA GLN A 73 15.16 15.44 5.33
C GLN A 73 15.78 16.27 4.18
N LYS A 74 15.05 16.48 3.07
CA LYS A 74 15.48 17.37 1.97
C LYS A 74 15.02 18.83 2.13
N SER A 75 14.29 19.18 3.19
CA SER A 75 13.76 20.55 3.37
C SER A 75 14.12 21.20 4.71
N GLY A 76 15.18 20.72 5.36
CA GLY A 76 15.70 21.28 6.61
C GLY A 76 17.20 21.52 6.57
N ASP A 77 17.73 22.09 5.48
CA ASP A 77 19.06 22.70 5.47
C ASP A 77 18.85 24.22 5.45
N GLY A 78 18.44 24.74 6.60
CA GLY A 78 18.23 26.17 6.85
C GLY A 78 19.21 26.63 7.91
N ALA A 79 20.40 27.00 7.45
CA ALA A 79 21.40 27.88 8.07
C ALA A 79 21.55 27.82 9.61
N GLN A 80 22.62 27.13 10.04
CA GLN A 80 23.35 27.56 11.23
C GLN A 80 24.27 28.72 10.83
N ASP A 81 23.95 29.94 11.24
CA ASP A 81 24.86 31.09 11.29
C ASP A 81 24.54 31.82 12.60
N ALA A 82 25.40 31.67 13.62
CA ALA A 82 26.55 32.52 13.96
C ALA A 82 26.16 33.67 14.89
#